data_AF-A0A453MYF5-F1
#
_entry.id   AF-A0A453MYF5-F1
#
_cell.length_a   1.000
_cell.length_b   1.000
_cell.length_c   1.000
_cell.angle_alpha   90.00
_cell.angle_beta   90.00
_cell.angle_gamma   90.00
#
_symmetry.space_group_name_H-M   'P 1'
#
loop_
_entity.id
_entity.type
_entity.pdbx_description
1 polymer ?
#
loop_
_entity_poly.entity_id
_entity_poly.type
_entity_poly.pdbx_seq_one_letter_code
_entity_poly.pdbx_strand_id
1 'polypeptide(L)'
;MVFSKVEVNLRRLLEAAPRQQNQAKLVHYITTARELLEQLGAEITPEGISSVSKAKLSEYSEKIEALAATLASLVPENENLVDESREQDSSYEREKVGSPISLSSGLRRRST
;
A
#
# COMPACT_ATOMS: atom_id res chain seq x y z
N MET A 1 15.02 -18.88 2.07
CA MET A 1 15.53 -17.78 1.22
C MET A 1 15.52 -16.53 2.08
N VAL A 2 16.66 -15.87 2.25
CA VAL A 2 16.75 -14.63 3.04
C VAL A 2 16.72 -13.47 2.05
N PHE A 3 15.74 -12.58 2.18
CA PHE A 3 15.60 -11.40 1.33
C PHE A 3 16.31 -10.21 1.98
N SER A 4 16.88 -9.32 1.18
CA SER A 4 17.43 -8.07 1.69
C SER A 4 16.33 -7.16 2.23
N LYS A 5 16.70 -6.22 3.11
CA LYS A 5 15.74 -5.26 3.65
C LYS A 5 15.07 -4.45 2.54
N VAL A 6 15.82 -4.11 1.49
CA VAL A 6 15.31 -3.38 0.32
C VAL A 6 14.26 -4.21 -0.41
N GLU A 7 14.55 -5.48 -0.71
CA GLU A 7 13.59 -6.35 -1.40
C GLU A 7 12.32 -6.58 -0.57
N VAL A 8 12.46 -6.79 0.75
CA VAL A 8 11.32 -6.96 1.64
C VAL A 8 10.45 -5.70 1.65
N ASN A 9 11.06 -4.51 1.71
CA ASN A 9 10.31 -3.25 1.68
C ASN A 9 9.60 -3.05 0.33
N LEU A 10 10.28 -3.35 -0.78
CA LEU A 10 9.69 -3.27 -2.12
C LEU A 10 8.49 -4.20 -2.24
N ARG A 11 8.61 -5.45 -1.79
CA ARG A 11 7.49 -6.43 -1.81
C ARG A 11 6.29 -5.92 -1.01
N ARG A 12 6.50 -5.44 0.22
CA ARG A 12 5.40 -4.89 1.05
C ARG A 12 4.72 -3.70 0.39
N LEU A 13 5.50 -2.83 -0.24
CA LEU A 13 4.98 -1.66 -0.93
C LEU A 13 4.13 -2.05 -2.14
N LEU A 14 4.59 -3.01 -2.94
CA LEU A 14 3.85 -3.54 -4.10
C LEU A 14 2.57 -4.28 -3.68
N GLU A 15 2.56 -4.95 -2.53
CA GLU A 15 1.34 -5.57 -1.99
C GLU A 15 0.34 -4.54 -1.46
N ALA A 16 0.83 -3.44 -0.88
CA ALA A 16 0.00 -2.38 -0.31
C ALA A 16 -0.56 -1.41 -1.36
N ALA A 17 0.17 -1.16 -2.44
CA ALA A 17 -0.18 -0.15 -3.45
C ALA A 17 -1.55 -0.37 -4.12
N PRO A 18 -1.93 -1.58 -4.58
CA PRO A 18 -3.24 -1.82 -5.18
C PRO A 18 -4.44 -1.54 -4.25
N ARG A 19 -4.21 -1.52 -2.92
CA ARG A 19 -5.25 -1.26 -1.92
C ARG A 19 -5.40 0.23 -1.60
N GLN A 20 -4.52 1.08 -2.13
CA GLN A 20 -4.51 2.51 -1.86
C GLN A 20 -5.54 3.24 -2.72
N GLN A 21 -6.46 3.97 -2.08
CA GLN A 21 -7.46 4.80 -2.78
C GLN A 21 -6.98 6.26 -2.94
N ASN A 22 -6.08 6.72 -2.07
CA ASN A 22 -5.53 8.07 -2.16
C ASN A 22 -4.50 8.15 -3.30
N GLN A 23 -4.81 8.91 -4.36
CA GLN A 23 -3.96 9.06 -5.54
C GLN A 23 -2.57 9.64 -5.21
N ALA A 24 -2.48 10.68 -4.39
CA ALA A 24 -1.21 11.28 -4.01
C ALA A 24 -0.30 10.28 -3.27
N LYS A 25 -0.90 9.45 -2.41
CA LYS A 25 -0.19 8.38 -1.72
C LYS A 25 0.22 7.25 -2.68
N LEU A 26 -0.60 6.94 -3.69
CA LEU A 26 -0.26 5.98 -4.73
C LEU A 26 0.91 6.48 -5.59
N VAL A 27 0.92 7.76 -5.97
CA VAL A 27 2.08 8.42 -6.62
C VAL A 27 3.34 8.24 -5.78
N HIS A 28 3.27 8.59 -4.48
CA HIS A 28 4.41 8.44 -3.58
C HIS A 28 4.90 6.99 -3.48
N TYR A 29 3.98 6.01 -3.42
CA TYR A 29 4.33 4.59 -3.40
C TYR A 29 5.03 4.16 -4.69
N ILE A 30 4.56 4.60 -5.86
CA ILE A 30 5.20 4.30 -7.15
C ILE A 30 6.60 4.90 -7.20
N THR A 31 6.77 6.16 -6.80
CA THR A 31 8.08 6.81 -6.73
C THR A 31 9.04 6.07 -5.81
N THR A 32 8.57 5.72 -4.60
CA THR A 32 9.38 4.97 -3.62
C THR A 32 9.73 3.57 -4.13
N ALA A 33 8.82 2.90 -4.84
CA ALA A 33 9.08 1.58 -5.41
C ALA A 33 10.17 1.63 -6.49
N ARG A 34 10.22 2.69 -7.31
CA ARG A 34 11.28 2.89 -8.30
C ARG A 34 12.65 3.08 -7.64
N GLU A 35 12.71 3.89 -6.58
CA GLU A 35 13.95 4.10 -5.82
C GLU A 35 14.44 2.80 -5.15
N LEU A 36 13.54 2.04 -4.53
CA LEU A 36 13.88 0.73 -3.94
C LEU A 36 14.33 -0.28 -5.01
N LEU A 37 13.74 -0.25 -6.21
CA LEU A 37 14.17 -1.12 -7.31
C LEU A 37 15.58 -0.78 -7.80
N GLU A 38 15.91 0.52 -7.89
CA GLU A 38 17.26 0.98 -8.23
C GLU A 38 18.28 0.56 -7.17
N GLN A 39 17.96 0.77 -5.89
CA GLN A 39 18.79 0.31 -4.77
C GLN A 39 18.99 -1.21 -4.79
N LEU A 40 17.93 -1.96 -5.09
CA LEU A 40 18.00 -3.43 -5.18
C LEU A 40 18.85 -3.90 -6.36
N GLY A 41 18.83 -3.18 -7.49
CA GLY A 41 19.69 -3.47 -8.64
C GLY A 41 21.16 -3.12 -8.41
N ALA A 42 21.44 -2.16 -7.54
CA ALA A 42 22.78 -1.79 -7.12
C ALA A 42 23.31 -2.62 -5.92
N GLU A 43 22.45 -3.41 -5.28
CA GLU A 43 22.81 -4.20 -4.10
C GLU A 43 23.65 -5.41 -4.49
N ILE A 44 24.89 -5.42 -4.02
CA ILE A 44 25.84 -6.50 -4.21
C ILE A 44 26.03 -7.20 -2.86
N THR A 45 25.97 -8.53 -2.85
CA THR A 45 26.30 -9.31 -1.67
C THR A 45 27.79 -9.17 -1.34
N PRO A 46 28.23 -9.48 -0.10
CA PRO A 46 29.64 -9.43 0.28
C PRO A 46 30.57 -10.26 -0.63
N GLU A 47 30.00 -11.25 -1.32
CA GLU A 47 30.66 -12.13 -2.28
C GLU A 47 30.80 -11.52 -3.69
N GLY A 48 30.36 -10.27 -3.90
CA GLY A 48 30.45 -9.57 -5.17
C GLY A 48 29.36 -9.96 -6.19
N ILE A 49 28.33 -10.67 -5.76
CA ILE A 49 27.25 -11.17 -6.61
C ILE A 49 26.02 -10.26 -6.45
N SER A 50 25.28 -10.01 -7.53
CA SER A 50 23.99 -9.31 -7.46
C SER A 50 23.05 -10.01 -6.46
N SER A 51 22.47 -9.26 -5.52
CA SER A 51 21.57 -9.83 -4.51
C SER A 51 20.31 -10.45 -5.12
N VAL A 52 19.91 -9.96 -6.30
CA VAL A 52 18.71 -10.37 -7.03
C VAL A 52 19.01 -10.66 -8.50
N SER A 53 18.30 -11.62 -9.09
CA SER A 53 18.45 -11.95 -10.52
C SER A 53 17.81 -10.89 -11.42
N LYS A 54 18.36 -10.71 -12.63
CA LYS A 54 17.84 -9.76 -13.62
C LYS A 54 16.36 -10.00 -13.97
N ALA A 55 15.94 -11.26 -14.04
CA ALA A 55 14.55 -11.63 -14.30
C ALA A 55 13.62 -11.12 -13.19
N LYS A 56 14.05 -11.20 -11.93
CA LYS A 56 13.26 -10.76 -10.79
C LYS A 56 13.17 -9.23 -10.71
N LEU A 57 14.26 -8.51 -11.04
CA LEU A 57 14.23 -7.05 -11.19
C LEU A 57 13.25 -6.61 -12.28
N SER A 58 13.19 -7.33 -13.41
CA SER A 58 12.20 -7.08 -14.47
C SER A 58 10.77 -7.27 -13.97
N GLU A 59 10.49 -8.38 -13.26
CA GLU A 59 9.17 -8.65 -12.70
C GLU A 59 8.71 -7.53 -11.75
N TYR A 60 9.61 -7.00 -10.92
CA TYR A 60 9.29 -5.85 -10.07
C TYR A 60 9.05 -4.58 -10.88
N SER A 61 9.87 -4.31 -11.90
CA SER A 61 9.67 -3.18 -12.80
C SER A 61 8.29 -3.23 -13.46
N GLU A 62 7.89 -4.38 -14.00
CA GLU A 62 6.58 -4.57 -14.65
C GLU A 62 5.42 -4.30 -13.68
N LYS A 63 5.52 -4.74 -12.42
CA LYS A 63 4.50 -4.47 -11.40
C LYS A 63 4.40 -2.98 -11.08
N ILE A 64 5.51 -2.27 -11.02
CA ILE A 64 5.52 -0.82 -10.79
C ILE A 64 4.87 -0.09 -11.96
N GLU A 65 5.22 -0.47 -13.20
CA GLU A 65 4.64 0.16 -14.40
C GLU A 65 3.16 -0.16 -14.55
N ALA A 66 2.70 -1.35 -14.16
CA ALA A 66 1.27 -1.68 -14.10
C ALA A 66 0.53 -0.76 -13.11
N LEU A 67 1.10 -0.50 -11.92
CA LEU A 67 0.52 0.45 -10.96
C LEU A 67 0.48 1.87 -11.53
N ALA A 68 1.54 2.31 -12.21
CA ALA A 68 1.57 3.61 -12.86
C ALA A 68 0.53 3.74 -13.98
N ALA A 69 0.36 2.70 -14.79
CA ALA A 69 -0.66 2.65 -15.83
C ALA A 69 -2.08 2.68 -15.24
N THR A 70 -2.33 1.96 -14.13
CA THR A 70 -3.62 2.07 -13.44
C THR A 70 -3.89 3.48 -12.94
N LEU A 71 -2.89 4.13 -12.32
CA LEU A 71 -3.03 5.50 -11.85
C LEU A 71 -3.29 6.48 -13.01
N ALA A 72 -2.58 6.32 -14.13
CA ALA A 72 -2.79 7.15 -15.32
C ALA A 72 -4.19 6.98 -15.92
N SER A 73 -4.75 5.76 -15.89
CA SER A 73 -6.13 5.48 -16.32
C SER A 73 -7.18 6.11 -15.40
N LEU A 74 -6.87 6.23 -14.10
CA LEU A 74 -7.75 6.87 -13.11
C LEU A 74 -7.78 8.40 -13.19
N VAL A 75 -6.87 9.02 -13.93
CA VAL A 75 -6.87 10.46 -14.18
C VAL A 75 -7.54 10.69 -15.53
N PRO A 76 -8.88 10.84 -15.61
CA PRO A 76 -9.48 11.43 -16.80
C PRO A 76 -9.02 12.89 -16.87
N GLU A 77 -8.91 13.38 -18.09
CA GLU A 77 -8.42 14.68 -18.55
C GLU A 77 -9.31 15.85 -18.06
N ASN A 78 -9.50 16.02 -16.75
CA ASN A 78 -10.43 17.00 -16.22
C ASN A 78 -9.82 17.68 -14.99
N GLU A 79 -9.19 18.82 -15.26
CA GLU A 79 -9.13 19.99 -14.38
C GLU A 79 -10.36 20.13 -13.46
N ASN A 80 -10.34 19.49 -12.28
CA ASN A 80 -11.04 19.92 -11.07
C ASN A 80 -10.48 19.12 -9.88
N LEU A 81 -9.56 19.77 -9.18
CA LEU A 81 -9.28 19.50 -7.77
C LEU A 81 -10.60 19.74 -7.01
N VAL A 82 -10.90 18.92 -5.99
CA VAL A 82 -12.10 18.91 -5.12
C VAL A 82 -13.16 17.88 -5.52
N ASP A 83 -13.14 16.71 -4.86
CA ASP A 83 -14.15 16.44 -3.83
C ASP A 83 -13.68 15.32 -2.90
N GLU A 84 -13.35 15.73 -1.69
CA GLU A 84 -13.08 14.90 -0.54
C GLU A 84 -14.42 14.47 0.02
N SER A 85 -14.98 13.33 -0.43
CA SER A 85 -15.94 12.50 0.33
C SER A 85 -16.54 11.41 -0.57
N ARG A 86 -16.22 10.15 -0.28
CA ARG A 86 -17.22 9.11 -0.51
C ARG A 86 -17.15 8.07 0.60
N GLU A 87 -17.92 8.37 1.63
CA GLU A 87 -18.53 7.41 2.52
C GLU A 87 -19.09 6.26 1.65
N GLN A 88 -18.57 5.04 1.84
CA GLN A 88 -19.35 3.85 1.53
C GLN A 88 -19.74 3.23 2.85
N ASP A 89 -20.94 3.68 3.22
CA ASP A 89 -21.82 3.14 4.21
C ASP A 89 -22.03 1.63 4.01
N SER A 90 -22.26 1.03 5.16
CA SER A 90 -22.69 -0.31 5.47
C SER A 90 -23.54 -1.05 4.44
N SER A 91 -23.22 -2.34 4.26
CA SER A 91 -24.24 -3.36 4.03
C SER A 91 -23.74 -4.71 4.54
N TYR A 92 -23.88 -4.92 5.84
CA TYR A 92 -24.01 -6.26 6.40
C TYR A 92 -25.48 -6.40 6.82
N GLU A 93 -26.27 -7.03 5.95
CA GLU A 93 -27.56 -7.61 6.33
C GLU A 93 -27.30 -8.65 7.42
N ARG A 94 -27.49 -8.26 8.69
CA ARG A 94 -27.70 -9.21 9.78
C ARG A 94 -29.10 -9.00 10.34
N GLU A 95 -29.97 -9.86 9.84
CA GLU A 95 -31.26 -10.29 10.34
C GLU A 95 -31.48 -10.05 11.84
N LYS A 96 -32.58 -9.32 12.10
CA LYS A 96 -33.38 -9.13 13.33
C LYS A 96 -33.03 -10.01 14.55
N VAL A 97 -32.98 -9.38 15.73
CA VAL A 97 -33.95 -9.50 16.86
C VAL A 97 -33.31 -8.98 18.16
N GLY A 98 -33.98 -8.02 18.82
CA GLY A 98 -34.13 -8.05 20.29
C GLY A 98 -33.17 -7.24 21.17
N SER A 99 -33.43 -5.94 21.28
CA SER A 99 -33.40 -5.12 22.52
C SER A 99 -32.07 -4.67 23.17
N PRO A 100 -32.08 -3.52 23.90
CA PRO A 100 -30.92 -2.64 24.08
C PRO A 100 -30.48 -2.55 25.55
N ILE A 101 -29.24 -2.90 25.91
CA ILE A 101 -28.78 -2.70 27.31
C ILE A 101 -27.31 -2.27 27.40
N SER A 102 -27.16 -1.02 27.84
CA SER A 102 -26.15 -0.44 28.74
C SER A 102 -24.66 -0.52 28.36
N LEU A 103 -24.15 0.61 27.85
CA LEU A 103 -22.74 0.99 27.96
C LEU A 103 -22.42 1.27 29.45
N SER A 104 -21.98 0.26 30.19
CA SER A 104 -21.48 0.45 31.54
C SER A 104 -20.10 1.12 31.50
N SER A 105 -20.08 2.30 32.10
CA SER A 105 -18.93 3.16 32.37
C SER A 105 -17.77 2.40 33.02
N GLY A 106 -16.60 2.43 32.38
CA GLY A 106 -15.37 1.80 32.85
C GLY A 106 -14.19 2.77 32.96
N LEU A 107 -14.43 4.01 33.39
CA LEU A 107 -13.38 5.00 33.63
C LEU A 107 -12.60 4.63 34.91
N ARG A 108 -11.54 3.83 34.77
CA ARG A 108 -10.64 3.51 35.88
C ARG A 108 -9.84 4.74 36.28
N ARG A 109 -10.26 5.41 37.36
CA ARG A 109 -9.45 6.39 38.07
C ARG A 109 -8.31 5.64 38.78
N ARG A 110 -7.08 6.07 38.55
CA ARG A 110 -5.90 5.63 39.29
C ARG A 110 -5.99 6.22 40.70
N SER A 111 -5.99 5.38 41.73
CA SER A 111 -5.78 5.81 43.12
C SER A 111 -4.31 6.15 43.33
N THR A 112 -4.05 7.26 44.02
CA THR A 112 -2.76 7.63 44.62
C THR A 112 -2.61 6.97 45.97
#